data_AF-A0A8C0HLN5-F1
#
_entry.id   AF-A0A8C0HLN5-F1
#
_cell.length_a   1.000
_cell.length_b   1.000
_cell.length_c   1.000
_cell.angle_alpha   90.00
_cell.angle_beta   90.00
_cell.angle_gamma   90.00
#
_symmetry.space_group_name_H-M   'P 1'
#
loop_
_entity.id
_entity.type
_entity.pdbx_description
1 polymer ?
#
loop_
_entity_poly.entity_id
_entity_poly.type
_entity_poly.pdbx_seq_one_letter_code
_entity_poly.pdbx_strand_id
1 'polypeptide(L)'
;MLRLHSNNKECLEPEGKSTETKEMEKFTHLEALLFTAVLENCVDQLSILGYIMPVSYEGKTDISHVCASILALQRNLSWFSSCLGFITHHLSNRAMKHSALSVEHLRKIQADRQYASDVITVTMRKMQELGTFNSLTEANEREKAKKSKFHDFLLRSVEEEGKKEIKSLEKQLQDVKKETEIELQNRDNMIVYLKDELQEMKAKTDMESCYMKKSTDLQVHQTQKKCSNAENVLHKEIQVSPSPWPLLEGISG
;
A
#
# COMPACT_ATOMS: atom_id res chain seq x y z
N MET A 1 10.95 38.35 11.79
CA MET A 1 9.58 38.89 11.88
C MET A 1 8.71 38.11 10.90
N LEU A 2 8.07 37.02 11.35
CA LEU A 2 6.95 36.38 10.67
C LEU A 2 6.14 35.64 11.74
N ARG A 3 4.96 36.21 12.02
CA ARG A 3 3.99 35.81 13.02
C ARG A 3 3.05 34.81 12.35
N LEU A 4 2.97 33.58 12.86
CA LEU A 4 1.86 32.67 12.56
C LEU A 4 1.16 32.35 13.88
N HIS A 5 0.03 33.03 14.08
CA HIS A 5 -1.04 32.58 14.97
C HIS A 5 -1.92 31.62 14.18
N SER A 6 -2.14 30.44 14.75
CA SER A 6 -3.33 29.60 14.55
C SER A 6 -3.41 28.71 15.79
N ASN A 7 -4.17 29.13 16.81
CA ASN A 7 -5.60 28.91 17.00
C ASN A 7 -5.94 27.48 17.44
N ASN A 8 -6.34 27.42 18.72
CA ASN A 8 -7.37 26.58 19.32
C ASN A 8 -7.25 25.06 19.15
N LYS A 9 -6.54 24.45 20.10
CA LYS A 9 -6.84 23.10 20.57
C LYS A 9 -7.75 23.25 21.80
N GLU A 10 -9.05 23.27 21.58
CA GLU A 10 -10.01 22.93 22.64
C GLU A 10 -9.75 21.47 23.00
N CYS A 11 -9.08 21.25 24.13
CA CYS A 11 -9.11 19.96 24.79
C CYS A 11 -10.53 19.74 25.28
N LEU A 12 -11.25 18.84 24.62
CA LEU A 12 -12.44 18.22 25.18
C LEU A 12 -12.00 17.48 26.45
N GLU A 13 -12.29 18.10 27.60
CA GLU A 13 -12.34 17.43 28.89
C GLU A 13 -13.30 16.25 28.80
N PRO A 14 -12.91 15.03 29.19
CA PRO A 14 -13.88 14.00 29.48
C PRO A 14 -14.49 14.34 30.84
N GLU A 15 -15.68 14.95 30.83
CA GLU A 15 -16.55 15.02 32.00
C GLU A 15 -16.80 13.61 32.52
N GLY A 16 -15.99 13.21 33.50
CA GLY A 16 -16.24 12.08 34.37
C GLY A 16 -17.46 12.38 35.22
N LYS A 17 -18.64 12.16 34.64
CA LYS A 17 -19.89 12.26 35.39
C LYS A 17 -19.94 11.06 36.34
N SER A 18 -19.68 11.34 37.61
CA SER A 18 -19.89 10.45 38.74
C SER A 18 -21.25 9.75 38.58
N THR A 19 -21.23 8.43 38.44
CA THR A 19 -22.42 7.61 38.61
C THR A 19 -22.78 7.63 40.09
N GLU A 20 -23.41 8.73 40.49
CA GLU A 20 -24.28 8.77 41.64
C GLU A 20 -25.29 7.63 41.44
N THR A 21 -25.22 6.61 42.30
CA THR A 21 -26.25 5.59 42.43
C THR A 21 -27.52 6.30 42.82
N LYS A 22 -28.24 6.78 41.80
CA LYS A 22 -29.53 7.41 41.92
C LYS A 22 -30.46 6.32 42.44
N GLU A 23 -30.71 6.32 43.75
CA GLU A 23 -31.78 5.52 44.32
C GLU A 23 -33.06 5.94 43.61
N MET A 24 -33.48 5.13 42.64
CA MET A 24 -34.71 5.35 41.91
C MET A 24 -35.86 5.11 42.88
N GLU A 25 -36.75 6.11 42.95
CA GLU A 25 -37.99 6.05 43.68
C GLU A 25 -38.76 4.77 43.28
N LYS A 26 -39.25 4.04 44.29
CA LYS A 26 -39.99 2.80 44.07
C LYS A 26 -41.36 3.14 43.50
N PHE A 27 -41.79 2.37 42.49
CA PHE A 27 -43.13 2.51 41.94
C PHE A 27 -44.18 2.18 42.99
N THR A 28 -45.32 2.86 42.90
CA THR A 28 -46.50 2.48 43.67
C THR A 28 -46.97 1.08 43.26
N HIS A 29 -47.74 0.42 44.12
CA HIS A 29 -48.23 -0.93 43.85
C HIS A 29 -49.08 -1.02 42.57
N LEU A 30 -49.92 -0.01 42.32
CA LEU A 30 -50.74 0.08 41.10
C LEU A 30 -49.89 0.23 39.84
N GLU A 31 -48.86 1.08 39.89
CA GLU A 31 -47.91 1.24 38.77
C GLU A 31 -47.12 -0.05 38.52
N ALA A 32 -46.63 -0.70 39.58
CA ALA A 32 -45.93 -1.96 39.47
C ALA A 32 -46.79 -3.05 38.82
N LEU A 33 -48.09 -3.12 39.17
CA LEU A 33 -49.04 -4.04 38.53
C LEU A 33 -49.24 -3.70 37.05
N LEU A 34 -49.43 -2.42 36.71
CA LEU A 34 -49.61 -1.97 35.32
C LEU A 34 -48.38 -2.32 34.47
N PHE A 35 -47.18 -2.03 34.95
CA PHE A 35 -45.94 -2.35 34.23
C PHE A 35 -45.72 -3.85 34.12
N THR A 36 -46.02 -4.62 35.17
CA THR A 36 -45.93 -6.08 35.14
C THR A 36 -46.79 -6.67 34.05
N ALA A 37 -48.06 -6.26 33.91
CA ALA A 37 -48.94 -6.74 32.85
C ALA A 37 -48.40 -6.45 31.44
N VAL A 38 -47.75 -5.28 31.25
CA VAL A 38 -47.07 -4.94 29.99
C VAL A 38 -45.86 -5.85 29.75
N LEU A 39 -45.05 -6.08 30.77
CA LEU A 39 -43.85 -6.93 30.68
C LEU A 39 -44.22 -8.39 30.42
N GLU A 40 -45.30 -8.91 31.03
CA GLU A 40 -45.86 -10.24 30.77
C GLU A 40 -46.21 -10.40 29.28
N ASN A 41 -46.98 -9.46 28.72
CA ASN A 41 -47.32 -9.45 27.31
C ASN A 41 -46.08 -9.42 26.39
N CYS A 42 -45.03 -8.70 26.78
CA CYS A 42 -43.77 -8.69 26.03
C CYS A 42 -43.06 -10.05 26.06
N VAL A 43 -43.03 -10.74 27.21
CA VAL A 43 -42.45 -12.09 27.33
C VAL A 43 -43.24 -13.09 26.49
N ASP A 44 -44.57 -13.00 26.50
CA ASP A 44 -45.45 -13.85 25.71
C ASP A 44 -45.21 -13.64 24.21
N GLN A 45 -45.11 -12.39 23.75
CA GLN A 45 -44.79 -12.06 22.36
C GLN A 45 -43.41 -12.58 21.94
N LEU A 46 -42.39 -12.43 22.78
CA LEU A 46 -41.05 -12.97 22.51
C LEU A 46 -41.06 -14.51 22.47
N SER A 47 -41.90 -15.15 23.27
CA SER A 47 -42.10 -16.59 23.26
C SER A 47 -42.75 -17.04 21.95
N ILE A 48 -43.83 -16.38 21.51
CA ILE A 48 -44.48 -16.63 20.21
C ILE A 48 -43.47 -16.45 19.06
N LEU A 49 -42.70 -15.37 19.07
CA LEU A 49 -41.66 -15.14 18.08
C LEU A 49 -40.63 -16.27 18.07
N GLY A 50 -40.29 -16.81 19.25
CA GLY A 50 -39.41 -17.97 19.38
C GLY A 50 -39.96 -19.25 18.79
N TYR A 51 -41.28 -19.48 18.86
CA TYR A 51 -41.93 -20.62 18.22
C TYR A 51 -42.03 -20.47 16.69
N ILE A 52 -42.24 -19.25 16.19
CA ILE A 52 -42.29 -18.96 14.75
C ILE A 52 -40.90 -19.07 14.12
N MET A 53 -39.84 -18.75 14.87
CA MET A 53 -38.46 -18.76 14.42
C MET A 53 -37.60 -19.76 15.22
N PRO A 54 -37.78 -21.07 15.02
CA PRO A 54 -36.95 -22.09 15.65
C PRO A 54 -35.57 -22.13 14.98
N VAL A 55 -34.50 -22.27 15.77
CA VAL A 55 -33.18 -22.66 15.25
C VAL A 55 -33.21 -24.16 15.00
N SER A 56 -33.88 -24.53 13.90
CA SER A 56 -33.87 -25.88 13.36
C SER A 56 -33.60 -25.75 11.87
N TYR A 57 -32.31 -25.74 11.54
CA TYR A 57 -31.87 -26.02 10.19
C TYR A 57 -30.67 -26.95 10.25
N GLU A 58 -30.94 -28.21 10.57
CA GLU A 58 -30.09 -29.28 10.06
C GLU A 58 -30.51 -29.46 8.60
N GLY A 59 -29.86 -28.68 7.72
CA GLY A 59 -30.19 -28.61 6.30
C GLY A 59 -29.94 -29.95 5.61
N LYS A 60 -30.92 -30.85 5.67
CA LYS A 60 -30.95 -32.11 4.93
C LYS A 60 -32.39 -32.53 4.68
N THR A 61 -33.01 -31.99 3.63
CA THR A 61 -33.96 -32.71 2.75
C THR A 61 -34.52 -31.72 1.77
N ASP A 62 -33.96 -31.70 0.55
CA ASP A 62 -34.72 -31.46 -0.70
C ASP A 62 -33.82 -31.46 -1.93
N ILE A 63 -32.50 -31.42 -1.76
CA ILE A 63 -31.56 -31.71 -2.85
C ILE A 63 -31.43 -33.22 -3.07
N SER A 64 -31.57 -34.05 -2.02
CA SER A 64 -31.49 -35.52 -2.15
C SER A 64 -32.65 -36.11 -2.93
N HIS A 65 -33.86 -35.53 -2.86
CA HIS A 65 -35.02 -36.02 -3.59
C HIS A 65 -34.94 -35.71 -5.09
N VAL A 66 -34.46 -34.50 -5.43
CA VAL A 66 -34.21 -34.11 -6.82
C VAL A 66 -33.00 -34.87 -7.38
N CYS A 67 -31.92 -35.05 -6.62
CA CYS A 67 -30.77 -35.86 -7.01
C CYS A 67 -31.11 -37.35 -7.15
N ALA A 68 -31.95 -37.93 -6.28
CA ALA A 68 -32.39 -39.32 -6.42
C ALA A 68 -33.22 -39.52 -7.70
N SER A 69 -34.07 -38.54 -8.04
CA SER A 69 -34.87 -38.54 -9.25
C SER A 69 -34.01 -38.39 -10.53
N ILE A 70 -32.95 -37.57 -10.47
CA ILE A 70 -31.99 -37.41 -11.56
C ILE A 70 -31.09 -38.64 -11.71
N LEU A 71 -30.60 -39.21 -10.61
CA LEU A 71 -29.79 -40.44 -10.60
C LEU A 71 -30.57 -41.65 -11.17
N ALA A 72 -31.89 -41.69 -10.96
CA ALA A 72 -32.76 -42.72 -11.57
C ALA A 72 -32.85 -42.61 -13.11
N LEU A 73 -32.73 -41.40 -13.66
CA LEU A 73 -32.64 -41.16 -15.11
C LEU A 73 -31.21 -41.30 -15.67
N GLN A 74 -30.20 -41.47 -14.81
CA GLN A 74 -28.77 -41.41 -15.16
C GLN A 74 -28.10 -42.78 -15.38
N ARG A 75 -28.85 -43.89 -15.44
CA ARG A 75 -28.26 -45.21 -15.73
C ARG A 75 -27.79 -45.41 -17.18
N ASN A 76 -28.01 -44.45 -18.10
CA ASN A 76 -27.80 -44.70 -19.53
C ASN A 76 -26.86 -43.76 -20.31
N LEU A 77 -26.13 -42.81 -19.71
CA LEU A 77 -25.10 -42.07 -20.46
C LEU A 77 -23.85 -41.81 -19.61
N SER A 78 -22.83 -42.65 -19.80
CA SER A 78 -21.51 -42.56 -19.16
C SER A 78 -20.69 -41.34 -19.59
N TRP A 79 -21.04 -40.69 -20.71
CA TRP A 79 -20.27 -39.57 -21.29
C TRP A 79 -20.43 -38.24 -20.54
N PHE A 80 -21.50 -38.04 -19.75
CA PHE A 80 -21.77 -36.74 -19.11
C PHE A 80 -21.15 -36.57 -17.70
N SER A 81 -20.51 -37.61 -17.15
CA SER A 81 -19.96 -37.60 -15.79
C SER A 81 -18.90 -36.52 -15.56
N SER A 82 -18.10 -36.20 -16.58
CA SER A 82 -17.00 -35.23 -16.44
C SER A 82 -17.47 -33.77 -16.46
N CYS A 83 -18.60 -33.46 -17.11
CA CYS A 83 -19.13 -32.10 -17.19
C CYS A 83 -19.97 -31.71 -15.96
N LEU A 84 -20.62 -32.67 -15.29
CA LEU A 84 -21.45 -32.37 -14.11
C LEU A 84 -20.64 -32.07 -12.84
N GLY A 85 -19.42 -32.62 -12.70
CA GLY A 85 -18.57 -32.35 -11.53
C GLY A 85 -18.19 -30.88 -11.38
N PHE A 86 -18.04 -30.16 -12.50
CA PHE A 86 -17.63 -28.75 -12.47
C PHE A 86 -18.76 -27.82 -12.01
N ILE A 87 -20.02 -28.14 -12.30
CA ILE A 87 -21.19 -27.33 -11.95
C ILE A 87 -21.58 -27.55 -10.47
N THR A 88 -21.43 -28.77 -9.94
CA THR A 88 -21.77 -29.11 -8.55
C THR A 88 -20.83 -28.46 -7.53
N HIS A 89 -19.52 -28.34 -7.83
CA HIS A 89 -18.57 -27.69 -6.93
C HIS A 89 -18.72 -26.17 -6.85
N HIS A 90 -19.16 -25.50 -7.93
CA HIS A 90 -19.32 -24.05 -7.94
C HIS A 90 -20.65 -23.59 -7.31
N LEU A 91 -21.75 -24.33 -7.51
CA LEU A 91 -23.04 -24.02 -6.87
C LEU A 91 -23.04 -24.35 -5.37
N SER A 92 -22.42 -25.47 -4.95
CA SER A 92 -22.34 -25.86 -3.54
C SER A 92 -21.56 -24.84 -2.71
N ASN A 93 -20.47 -24.27 -3.25
CA ASN A 93 -19.62 -23.36 -2.48
C ASN A 93 -20.23 -21.96 -2.33
N ARG A 94 -21.07 -21.52 -3.28
CA ARG A 94 -21.81 -20.25 -3.19
C ARG A 94 -23.03 -20.37 -2.28
N ALA A 95 -23.79 -21.46 -2.39
CA ALA A 95 -24.95 -21.72 -1.54
C ALA A 95 -24.56 -21.94 -0.06
N MET A 96 -23.45 -22.64 0.21
CA MET A 96 -22.95 -22.88 1.58
C MET A 96 -22.51 -21.60 2.30
N LYS A 97 -21.96 -20.61 1.57
CA LYS A 97 -21.53 -19.33 2.18
C LYS A 97 -22.73 -18.47 2.58
N HIS A 98 -23.75 -18.39 1.73
CA HIS A 98 -24.99 -17.68 2.07
C HIS A 98 -25.81 -18.42 3.13
N SER A 99 -25.81 -19.76 3.13
CA SER A 99 -26.52 -20.55 4.15
C SER A 99 -25.83 -20.50 5.52
N ALA A 100 -24.50 -20.57 5.60
CA ALA A 100 -23.77 -20.48 6.87
C ALA A 100 -23.87 -19.08 7.50
N LEU A 101 -23.77 -18.02 6.69
CA LEU A 101 -24.00 -16.64 7.14
C LEU A 101 -25.46 -16.42 7.59
N SER A 102 -26.43 -17.00 6.90
CA SER A 102 -27.85 -16.97 7.31
C SER A 102 -28.09 -17.69 8.63
N VAL A 103 -27.49 -18.87 8.84
CA VAL A 103 -27.61 -19.62 10.10
C VAL A 103 -26.98 -18.88 11.27
N GLU A 104 -25.83 -18.23 11.08
CA GLU A 104 -25.21 -17.41 12.12
C GLU A 104 -26.06 -16.18 12.47
N HIS A 105 -26.63 -15.50 11.46
CA HIS A 105 -27.57 -14.40 11.71
C HIS A 105 -28.82 -14.86 12.46
N LEU A 106 -29.39 -16.02 12.12
CA LEU A 106 -30.55 -16.59 12.84
C LEU A 106 -30.20 -16.98 14.28
N ARG A 107 -29.02 -17.57 14.50
CA ARG A 107 -28.51 -17.90 15.84
C ARG A 107 -28.35 -16.64 16.68
N LYS A 108 -27.82 -15.57 16.09
CA LYS A 108 -27.71 -14.26 16.74
C LYS A 108 -29.10 -13.69 17.09
N ILE A 109 -30.04 -13.66 16.15
CA ILE A 109 -31.40 -13.15 16.40
C ILE A 109 -32.06 -13.96 17.54
N GLN A 110 -31.87 -15.28 17.57
CA GLN A 110 -32.43 -16.11 18.63
C GLN A 110 -31.77 -15.83 19.99
N ALA A 111 -30.44 -15.64 20.03
CA ALA A 111 -29.72 -15.25 21.23
C ALA A 111 -30.17 -13.87 21.75
N ASP A 112 -30.31 -12.89 20.85
CA ASP A 112 -30.76 -11.53 21.17
C ASP A 112 -32.21 -11.54 21.69
N ARG A 113 -33.09 -12.34 21.07
CA ARG A 113 -34.45 -12.58 21.55
C ARG A 113 -34.45 -13.18 22.95
N GLN A 114 -33.65 -14.21 23.19
CA GLN A 114 -33.57 -14.85 24.51
C GLN A 114 -33.06 -13.87 25.57
N TYR A 115 -32.02 -13.11 25.25
CA TYR A 115 -31.49 -12.07 26.12
C TYR A 115 -32.57 -11.04 26.50
N ALA A 116 -33.34 -10.55 25.52
CA ALA A 116 -34.45 -9.62 25.78
C ALA A 116 -35.51 -10.26 26.69
N SER A 117 -35.87 -11.53 26.42
CA SER A 117 -36.83 -12.29 27.23
C SER A 117 -36.36 -12.42 28.69
N ASP A 118 -35.08 -12.74 28.90
CA ASP A 118 -34.50 -12.90 30.23
C ASP A 118 -34.47 -11.57 30.99
N VAL A 119 -34.04 -10.49 30.34
CA VAL A 119 -34.01 -9.14 30.94
C VAL A 119 -35.42 -8.67 31.32
N ILE A 120 -36.41 -8.86 30.44
CA ILE A 120 -37.80 -8.49 30.71
C ILE A 120 -38.35 -9.35 31.85
N THR A 121 -38.12 -10.66 31.86
CA THR A 121 -38.59 -11.57 32.92
C THR A 121 -38.00 -11.22 34.29
N VAL A 122 -36.68 -10.93 34.34
CA VAL A 122 -36.02 -10.49 35.58
C VAL A 122 -36.57 -9.14 36.04
N THR A 123 -36.83 -8.23 35.11
CA THR A 123 -37.39 -6.90 35.41
C THR A 123 -38.82 -6.99 35.91
N MET A 124 -39.64 -7.83 35.29
CA MET A 124 -41.00 -8.13 35.72
C MET A 124 -41.03 -8.66 37.15
N ARG A 125 -40.17 -9.64 37.47
CA ARG A 125 -40.07 -10.19 38.83
C ARG A 125 -39.62 -9.12 39.83
N LYS A 126 -38.58 -8.33 39.52
CA LYS A 126 -38.14 -7.22 40.39
C LYS A 126 -39.21 -6.13 40.54
N MET A 127 -40.03 -5.91 39.53
CA MET A 127 -41.16 -5.00 39.59
C MET A 127 -42.24 -5.51 40.56
N GLN A 128 -42.58 -6.80 40.49
CA GLN A 128 -43.54 -7.44 41.39
C GLN A 128 -43.07 -7.48 42.85
N GLU A 129 -41.80 -7.81 43.09
CA GLU A 129 -41.25 -8.02 44.43
C GLU A 129 -40.82 -6.71 45.12
N LEU A 130 -40.19 -5.81 44.36
CA LEU A 130 -39.46 -4.66 44.91
C LEU A 130 -39.95 -3.31 44.35
N GLY A 131 -40.83 -3.32 43.34
CA GLY A 131 -41.32 -2.10 42.69
C GLY A 131 -40.20 -1.32 41.98
N THR A 132 -39.26 -2.00 41.31
CA THR A 132 -38.11 -1.38 40.65
C THR A 132 -37.80 -1.98 39.29
N PHE A 133 -37.26 -1.17 38.36
CA PHE A 133 -36.76 -1.62 37.05
C PHE A 133 -35.23 -1.63 36.94
N ASN A 134 -34.47 -1.51 38.04
CA ASN A 134 -33.01 -1.40 38.01
C ASN A 134 -32.30 -2.49 37.18
N SER A 135 -32.85 -3.71 37.12
CA SER A 135 -32.34 -4.78 36.25
C SER A 135 -32.24 -4.39 34.77
N LEU A 136 -33.18 -3.59 34.27
CA LEU A 136 -33.17 -3.11 32.89
C LEU A 136 -32.06 -2.07 32.69
N THR A 137 -31.92 -1.14 33.64
CA THR A 137 -30.83 -0.15 33.64
C THR A 137 -29.47 -0.83 33.66
N GLU A 138 -29.28 -1.79 34.58
CA GLU A 138 -28.05 -2.58 34.66
C GLU A 138 -27.77 -3.38 33.37
N ALA A 139 -28.80 -3.99 32.76
CA ALA A 139 -28.67 -4.72 31.50
C ALA A 139 -28.26 -3.79 30.34
N ASN A 140 -28.84 -2.59 30.27
CA ASN A 140 -28.50 -1.58 29.28
C ASN A 140 -27.05 -1.09 29.44
N GLU A 141 -26.60 -0.84 30.68
CA GLU A 141 -25.21 -0.44 30.93
C GLU A 141 -24.22 -1.56 30.61
N ARG A 142 -24.56 -2.84 30.86
CA ARG A 142 -23.74 -3.99 30.43
C ARG A 142 -23.57 -4.03 28.90
N GLU A 143 -24.64 -3.82 28.13
CA GLU A 143 -24.55 -3.80 26.67
C GLU A 143 -23.77 -2.60 26.13
N LYS A 144 -23.95 -1.41 26.72
CA LYS A 144 -23.11 -0.24 26.41
C LYS A 144 -21.63 -0.51 26.67
N ALA A 145 -21.30 -1.13 27.82
CA ALA A 145 -19.94 -1.48 28.16
C ALA A 145 -19.33 -2.51 27.19
N LYS A 146 -20.10 -3.53 26.78
CA LYS A 146 -19.68 -4.49 25.74
C LYS A 146 -19.40 -3.79 24.41
N LYS A 147 -20.30 -2.88 24.00
CA LYS A 147 -20.13 -2.07 22.78
C LYS A 147 -18.85 -1.25 22.84
N SER A 148 -18.60 -0.54 23.94
CA SER A 148 -17.37 0.26 24.13
C SER A 148 -16.10 -0.59 23.98
N LYS A 149 -16.04 -1.75 24.64
CA LYS A 149 -14.88 -2.66 24.58
C LYS A 149 -14.54 -3.09 23.15
N PHE A 150 -15.55 -3.30 22.31
CA PHE A 150 -15.34 -3.64 20.90
C PHE A 150 -14.79 -2.46 20.10
N HIS A 151 -15.30 -1.25 20.35
CA HIS A 151 -14.79 -0.04 19.70
C HIS A 151 -13.33 0.23 20.11
N ASP A 152 -12.99 0.02 21.39
CA ASP A 152 -11.61 0.15 21.89
C ASP A 152 -10.67 -0.86 21.23
N PHE A 153 -11.13 -2.11 21.03
CA PHE A 153 -10.35 -3.13 20.35
C PHE A 153 -10.11 -2.76 18.88
N LEU A 154 -11.15 -2.35 18.16
CA LEU A 154 -11.03 -1.93 16.75
C LEU A 154 -10.09 -0.73 16.60
N LEU A 155 -10.29 0.32 17.40
CA LEU A 155 -9.47 1.53 17.36
C LEU A 155 -7.99 1.18 17.57
N ARG A 156 -7.69 0.41 18.63
CA ARG A 156 -6.32 -0.03 18.91
C ARG A 156 -5.73 -0.89 17.80
N SER A 157 -6.50 -1.81 17.22
CA SER A 157 -5.98 -2.69 16.15
C SER A 157 -5.61 -1.90 14.89
N VAL A 158 -6.49 -0.98 14.46
CA VAL A 158 -6.27 -0.14 13.28
C VAL A 158 -5.11 0.84 13.51
N GLU A 159 -5.05 1.47 14.68
CA GLU A 159 -3.96 2.40 15.03
C GLU A 159 -2.61 1.68 15.09
N GLU A 160 -2.54 0.50 15.71
CA GLU A 160 -1.30 -0.27 15.83
C GLU A 160 -0.81 -0.82 14.48
N GLU A 161 -1.71 -1.28 13.61
CA GLU A 161 -1.35 -1.70 12.24
C GLU A 161 -0.87 -0.52 11.40
N GLY A 162 -1.61 0.60 11.39
CA GLY A 162 -1.22 1.79 10.65
C GLY A 162 0.12 2.37 11.12
N LYS A 163 0.36 2.39 12.43
CA LYS A 163 1.63 2.87 13.01
C LYS A 163 2.81 1.99 12.61
N LYS A 164 2.64 0.67 12.55
CA LYS A 164 3.70 -0.26 12.12
C LYS A 164 4.04 -0.07 10.64
N GLU A 165 3.03 0.10 9.79
CA GLU A 165 3.22 0.29 8.36
C GLU A 165 3.92 1.61 8.05
N ILE A 166 3.49 2.71 8.68
CA ILE A 166 4.16 4.01 8.58
C ILE A 166 5.63 3.89 8.98
N LYS A 167 5.93 3.26 10.13
CA LYS A 167 7.31 3.09 10.62
C LYS A 167 8.17 2.25 9.67
N SER A 168 7.59 1.23 9.03
CA SER A 168 8.27 0.40 8.03
C SER A 168 8.63 1.21 6.78
N LEU A 169 7.67 1.99 6.26
CA LEU A 169 7.86 2.85 5.09
C LEU A 169 8.88 3.96 5.35
N GLU A 170 8.82 4.60 6.52
CA GLU A 170 9.82 5.61 6.93
C GLU A 170 11.24 5.04 6.92
N LYS A 171 11.42 3.80 7.41
CA LYS A 171 12.71 3.13 7.39
C LYS A 171 13.19 2.86 5.96
N GLN A 172 12.33 2.33 5.09
CA GLN A 172 12.68 2.07 3.69
C GLN A 172 13.08 3.36 2.97
N LEU A 173 12.34 4.45 3.18
CA LEU A 173 12.66 5.74 2.59
C LEU A 173 14.01 6.27 3.07
N GLN A 174 14.33 6.10 4.35
CA GLN A 174 15.62 6.48 4.90
C GLN A 174 16.77 5.65 4.32
N ASP A 175 16.57 4.36 4.12
CA ASP A 175 17.59 3.46 3.57
C ASP A 175 17.85 3.75 2.09
N VAL A 176 16.81 3.92 1.27
CA VAL A 176 16.94 4.35 -0.14
C VAL A 176 17.67 5.69 -0.23
N LYS A 177 17.32 6.66 0.63
CA LYS A 177 17.98 7.96 0.66
C LYS A 177 19.49 7.81 0.91
N LYS A 178 19.90 6.96 1.86
CA LYS A 178 21.32 6.72 2.15
C LYS A 178 22.03 6.04 0.98
N GLU A 179 21.40 5.05 0.35
CA GLU A 179 21.96 4.36 -0.80
C GLU A 179 22.17 5.31 -1.99
N THR A 180 21.18 6.16 -2.28
CA THR A 180 21.30 7.17 -3.35
C THR A 180 22.39 8.19 -3.06
N GLU A 181 22.61 8.56 -1.80
CA GLU A 181 23.68 9.47 -1.39
C GLU A 181 25.06 8.83 -1.61
N ILE A 182 25.22 7.56 -1.22
CA ILE A 182 26.47 6.81 -1.44
C ILE A 182 26.77 6.66 -2.94
N GLU A 183 25.76 6.32 -3.74
CA GLU A 183 25.89 6.20 -5.19
C GLU A 183 26.30 7.53 -5.84
N LEU A 184 25.74 8.65 -5.36
CA LEU A 184 26.10 9.98 -5.83
C LEU A 184 27.56 10.32 -5.49
N GLN A 185 27.99 10.05 -4.25
CA GLN A 185 29.38 10.22 -3.84
C GLN A 185 30.36 9.37 -4.66
N ASN A 186 29.98 8.13 -4.99
CA ASN A 186 30.78 7.26 -5.85
C ASN A 186 30.94 7.83 -7.26
N ARG A 187 29.86 8.38 -7.83
CA ARG A 187 29.90 9.02 -9.15
C ARG A 187 30.75 10.28 -9.15
N ASP A 188 30.65 11.11 -8.10
CA ASP A 188 31.48 12.31 -7.97
C ASP A 188 32.97 11.94 -7.90
N ASN A 189 33.32 10.89 -7.15
CA ASN A 189 34.69 10.38 -7.09
C ASN A 189 35.19 9.90 -8.47
N MET A 190 34.33 9.22 -9.24
CA MET A 190 34.67 8.78 -10.61
C MET A 190 34.85 9.97 -11.56
N ILE A 191 34.01 11.00 -11.45
CA ILE A 191 34.13 12.23 -12.25
C ILE A 191 35.47 12.90 -11.98
N VAL A 192 35.89 13.00 -10.71
CA VAL A 192 37.20 13.56 -10.35
C VAL A 192 38.33 12.74 -10.97
N TYR A 193 38.30 11.42 -10.80
CA TYR A 193 39.33 10.53 -11.38
C TYR A 193 39.46 10.68 -12.90
N LEU A 194 38.34 10.60 -13.63
CA LEU A 194 38.35 10.71 -15.09
C LEU A 194 38.79 12.10 -15.57
N LYS A 195 38.47 13.15 -14.81
CA LYS A 195 38.91 14.51 -15.11
C LYS A 195 40.42 14.64 -14.99
N ASP A 196 41.02 14.05 -13.95
CA ASP A 196 42.46 14.05 -13.74
C ASP A 196 43.18 13.27 -14.85
N GLU A 197 42.67 12.09 -15.22
CA GLU A 197 43.22 11.28 -16.32
C GLU A 197 43.15 12.00 -17.67
N LEU A 198 42.02 12.66 -17.97
CA LEU A 198 41.88 13.47 -19.18
C LEU A 198 42.87 14.65 -19.19
N GLN A 199 43.05 15.31 -18.05
CA GLN A 199 44.00 16.41 -17.92
C GLN A 199 45.45 15.94 -18.12
N GLU A 200 45.81 14.76 -17.60
CA GLU A 200 47.12 14.15 -17.82
C GLU A 200 47.34 13.81 -19.31
N MET A 201 46.39 13.15 -19.96
CA MET A 201 46.47 12.81 -21.38
C MET A 201 46.57 14.07 -22.26
N LYS A 202 45.85 15.14 -21.91
CA LYS A 202 45.93 16.42 -22.60
C LYS A 202 47.33 17.02 -22.50
N ALA A 203 47.89 17.10 -21.29
CA ALA A 203 49.24 17.63 -21.08
C ALA A 203 50.30 16.81 -21.84
N LYS A 204 50.16 15.48 -21.87
CA LYS A 204 51.06 14.58 -22.61
C LYS A 204 50.99 14.82 -24.12
N THR A 205 49.78 14.93 -24.67
CA THR A 205 49.55 15.20 -26.10
C THR A 205 50.08 16.56 -26.51
N ASP A 206 49.86 17.59 -25.68
CA ASP A 206 50.38 18.94 -25.93
C ASP A 206 51.91 18.96 -25.96
N MET A 207 52.56 18.21 -25.06
CA MET A 207 54.01 18.05 -25.02
C MET A 207 54.52 17.33 -26.28
N GLU A 208 53.90 16.22 -26.67
CA GLU A 208 54.26 15.45 -27.87
C GLU A 208 54.12 16.30 -29.16
N SER A 209 53.03 17.06 -29.28
CA SER A 209 52.80 18.01 -30.36
C SER A 209 53.94 19.05 -30.46
N CYS A 210 54.37 19.61 -29.32
CA CYS A 210 55.50 20.55 -29.28
C CYS A 210 56.82 19.90 -29.71
N TYR A 211 57.10 18.67 -29.29
CA TYR A 211 58.30 17.94 -29.70
C TYR A 211 58.30 17.64 -31.20
N MET A 212 57.19 17.14 -31.73
CA MET A 212 57.03 16.84 -33.16
C MET A 212 57.19 18.08 -34.03
N LYS A 213 56.62 19.22 -33.61
CA LYS A 213 56.80 20.50 -34.28
C LYS A 213 58.27 20.93 -34.31
N LYS A 214 58.96 20.92 -33.16
CA LYS A 214 60.39 21.27 -33.10
C LYS A 214 61.24 20.35 -33.98
N SER A 215 60.93 19.05 -34.00
CA SER A 215 61.65 18.07 -34.83
C SER A 215 61.50 18.35 -36.33
N THR A 216 60.26 18.59 -36.77
CA THR A 216 59.96 18.89 -38.18
C THR A 216 60.53 20.24 -38.61
N ASP A 217 60.38 21.29 -37.78
CA ASP A 217 60.97 22.62 -38.04
C ASP A 217 62.50 22.52 -38.20
N LEU A 218 63.18 21.74 -37.36
CA LEU A 218 64.62 21.50 -37.47
C LEU A 218 64.99 20.76 -38.77
N GLN A 219 64.22 19.75 -39.16
CA GLN A 219 64.47 19.00 -40.39
C GLN A 219 64.29 19.88 -41.64
N VAL A 220 63.24 20.71 -41.66
CA VAL A 220 62.99 21.69 -42.73
C VAL A 220 64.14 22.69 -42.79
N HIS A 221 64.52 23.29 -41.66
CA HIS A 221 65.61 24.26 -41.60
C HIS A 221 66.95 23.67 -42.08
N GLN A 222 67.27 22.43 -41.68
CA GLN A 222 68.47 21.73 -42.15
C GLN A 222 68.44 21.47 -43.66
N THR A 223 67.28 21.03 -44.18
CA THR A 223 67.10 20.75 -45.62
C THR A 223 67.21 22.04 -46.43
N GLN A 224 66.53 23.09 -46.00
CA GLN A 224 66.58 24.40 -46.61
C GLN A 224 68.01 24.95 -46.67
N LYS A 225 68.78 24.85 -45.56
CA LYS A 225 70.18 25.26 -45.53
C LYS A 225 71.04 24.49 -46.56
N LYS A 226 70.82 23.19 -46.71
CA LYS A 226 71.54 22.38 -47.73
C LYS A 226 71.18 22.83 -49.15
N CYS A 227 69.90 23.05 -49.43
CA CYS A 227 69.44 23.57 -50.72
C CYS A 227 70.04 24.94 -51.03
N SER A 228 69.97 25.90 -50.11
CA SER A 228 70.56 27.23 -50.29
C SER A 228 72.07 27.19 -50.51
N ASN A 229 72.79 26.29 -49.84
CA ASN A 229 74.22 26.10 -50.09
C ASN A 229 74.48 25.57 -51.50
N ALA A 230 73.71 24.57 -51.96
CA ALA A 230 73.82 24.03 -53.30
C ALA A 230 73.48 25.08 -54.38
N GLU A 231 72.41 25.86 -54.16
CA GLU A 231 72.04 26.99 -55.02
C GLU A 231 73.17 28.03 -55.11
N ASN A 232 73.78 28.40 -53.98
CA ASN A 232 74.91 29.34 -53.98
C ASN A 232 76.14 28.80 -54.73
N VAL A 233 76.37 27.48 -54.70
CA VAL A 233 77.44 26.84 -55.51
C VAL A 233 77.11 26.94 -57.00
N LEU A 234 75.91 26.53 -57.41
CA LEU A 234 75.46 26.66 -58.81
C LEU A 234 75.51 28.11 -59.29
N HIS A 235 75.12 29.07 -58.44
CA HIS A 235 75.12 30.49 -58.78
C HIS A 235 76.54 31.04 -59.01
N LYS A 236 77.54 30.54 -58.28
CA LYS A 236 78.95 30.85 -58.52
C LYS A 236 79.47 30.22 -59.81
N GLU A 237 79.12 28.97 -60.10
CA GLU A 237 79.48 28.30 -61.35
C GLU A 237 78.92 29.04 -62.58
N ILE A 238 77.67 29.50 -62.50
CA ILE A 238 77.04 30.32 -63.55
C ILE A 238 77.78 31.66 -63.75
N GLN A 239 78.23 32.32 -62.67
CA GLN A 239 79.00 33.57 -62.78
C GLN A 239 80.40 33.38 -63.38
N VAL A 240 81.00 32.19 -63.27
CA VAL A 240 82.35 31.89 -63.79
C VAL A 240 82.31 31.33 -65.22
N SER A 241 81.16 30.84 -65.69
CA SER A 241 80.98 30.34 -67.05
C SER A 241 80.84 31.50 -68.07
N PRO A 242 81.70 31.60 -69.11
CA PRO A 242 81.49 32.55 -70.20
C PRO A 242 80.21 32.19 -70.97
N SER A 243 79.35 33.17 -71.26
CA SER A 243 78.13 32.99 -72.05
C SER A 243 78.39 32.26 -73.37
N PRO A 244 77.73 31.12 -73.65
CA PRO A 244 77.80 30.45 -74.94
C PRO A 244 76.49 30.63 -75.70
N TRP A 245 76.41 31.70 -76.51
CA TRP A 245 75.44 31.75 -77.62
C TRP A 245 76.11 32.37 -78.85
N PRO A 246 76.44 31.59 -79.88
CA PRO A 246 76.61 32.10 -81.23
C PRO A 246 75.44 31.68 -82.14
N LEU A 247 74.97 32.67 -82.90
CA LEU A 247 74.44 32.59 -84.28
C LEU A 247 72.96 32.21 -84.49
N LEU A 248 72.11 33.20 -84.84
CA LEU A 248 71.53 33.39 -86.18
C LEU A 248 70.39 34.43 -86.17
N GLU A 249 70.69 35.65 -86.62
CA GLU A 249 69.81 36.61 -87.34
C GLU A 249 70.60 37.93 -87.45
N GLY A 250 70.92 38.51 -88.60
CA GLY A 250 70.73 38.18 -90.00
C GLY A 250 71.68 39.04 -90.86
N ILE A 251 71.77 38.69 -92.14
CA ILE A 251 71.65 39.63 -93.26
C ILE A 251 72.42 40.95 -93.13
N SER A 252 73.52 41.08 -93.87
CA SER A 252 73.70 42.09 -94.94
C SER A 252 75.19 42.27 -95.27
N GLY A 253 75.54 42.16 -96.56
CA GLY A 253 76.83 42.58 -97.12
C GLY A 253 77.72 41.45 -97.61
#